data_AF-W2K4L0-F1
#
_entry.id   AF-W2K4L0-F1
#
_cell.length_a   1.000
_cell.length_b   1.000
_cell.length_c   1.000
_cell.angle_alpha   90.00
_cell.angle_beta   90.00
_cell.angle_gamma   90.00
#
_symmetry.space_group_name_H-M   'P 1'
#
loop_
_entity.id
_entity.type
_entity.pdbx_description
1 polymer ?
#
loop_
_entity_poly.entity_id
_entity_poly.type
_entity_poly.pdbx_seq_one_letter_code
_entity_poly.pdbx_strand_id
1 'polypeptide(L)'
;SSFHRLLLRFSSFYTILKPNTHGRPPKLRYLHQVLGLVLVYYTSSMEQATLCLIFGAPPSTLCRAFRRAEEALNKSLHDFSPSRISWPSPTHQTQLARLVKSREPLLKHTFGFIDGKNLRVQQPSNADLQNAMYN
;
A
#
# COMPACT_ATOMS: atom_id res chain seq x y z
N SER A 1 -10.75 -1.90 -13.03
CA SER A 1 -10.02 -2.48 -11.88
C SER A 1 -10.03 -1.52 -10.68
N SER A 2 -9.74 -2.00 -9.47
CA SER A 2 -9.67 -1.18 -8.23
C SER A 2 -8.68 -0.02 -8.34
N PHE A 3 -7.53 -0.27 -8.98
CA PHE A 3 -6.51 0.75 -9.25
C PHE A 3 -7.06 1.95 -10.03
N HIS A 4 -7.81 1.73 -11.11
CA HIS A 4 -8.37 2.82 -11.91
C HIS A 4 -9.38 3.67 -11.13
N ARG A 5 -10.19 3.04 -10.25
CA ARG A 5 -11.13 3.76 -9.38
C ARG A 5 -10.41 4.65 -8.39
N LEU A 6 -9.32 4.16 -7.82
CA LEU A 6 -8.46 4.94 -6.92
C LEU A 6 -7.75 6.07 -7.68
N LEU A 7 -7.21 5.79 -8.87
CA LEU A 7 -6.54 6.77 -9.72
C LEU A 7 -7.47 7.93 -10.11
N LEU A 8 -8.73 7.63 -10.41
CA LEU A 8 -9.73 8.66 -10.71
C LEU A 8 -9.92 9.61 -9.52
N ARG A 9 -10.06 9.10 -8.29
CA ARG A 9 -10.16 9.95 -7.09
C ARG A 9 -8.87 10.71 -6.81
N PHE A 10 -7.73 10.03 -6.97
CA PHE A 10 -6.40 10.62 -6.80
C PHE A 10 -6.17 11.82 -7.71
N SER A 11 -6.71 11.78 -8.93
CA SER A 11 -6.60 12.89 -9.89
C SER A 11 -7.24 14.20 -9.39
N SER A 12 -8.23 14.12 -8.51
CA SER A 12 -8.88 15.30 -7.91
C SER A 12 -8.00 16.00 -6.85
N PHE A 13 -7.01 15.30 -6.30
CA PHE A 13 -6.20 15.78 -5.17
C PHE A 13 -4.71 15.95 -5.48
N TYR A 14 -4.24 15.43 -6.62
CA TYR A 14 -2.84 15.55 -7.04
C TYR A 14 -2.72 16.23 -8.40
N THR A 15 -1.96 17.34 -8.43
CA THR A 15 -1.65 18.05 -9.67
C THR A 15 -0.19 17.92 -10.03
N ILE A 16 0.06 17.43 -11.24
CA ILE A 16 1.39 17.43 -11.86
C ILE A 16 1.65 18.82 -12.41
N LEU A 17 2.75 19.44 -11.95
CA LEU A 17 3.16 20.74 -12.46
C LEU A 17 3.50 20.61 -13.95
N LYS A 18 3.01 21.56 -14.75
CA LYS A 18 3.34 21.61 -16.17
C LYS A 18 4.87 21.73 -16.32
N PRO A 19 5.47 21.06 -17.33
CA PRO A 19 6.89 21.23 -17.61
C PRO A 19 7.18 22.72 -17.82
N ASN A 20 8.21 23.23 -17.14
CA ASN A 20 8.72 24.55 -17.48
C ASN A 20 9.38 24.45 -18.88
N THR A 21 9.22 25.47 -19.72
CA THR A 21 9.81 25.49 -21.07
C THR A 21 11.34 25.51 -21.04
N HIS A 22 11.91 25.92 -19.90
CA HIS A 22 13.35 25.92 -19.66
C HIS A 22 13.72 24.91 -18.56
N GLY A 23 14.63 23.97 -18.88
CA GLY A 23 15.23 23.02 -17.94
C GLY A 23 14.94 21.55 -18.22
N ARG A 24 15.45 20.67 -17.35
CA ARG A 24 15.22 19.21 -17.45
C ARG A 24 13.74 18.91 -17.19
N PRO A 25 13.07 18.13 -18.05
CA PRO A 25 11.66 17.83 -17.87
C PRO A 25 11.41 17.17 -16.50
N PRO A 26 10.28 17.47 -15.84
CA PRO A 26 9.92 16.82 -14.59
C PRO A 26 9.84 15.30 -14.76
N LYS A 27 10.40 14.59 -13.79
CA LYS A 27 10.24 13.14 -13.62
C LYS A 27 8.86 12.87 -13.03
N LEU A 28 8.25 11.73 -13.36
CA LEU A 28 6.85 11.38 -13.04
C LEU A 28 5.84 12.31 -13.73
N ARG A 29 5.63 12.08 -15.04
CA ARG A 29 4.74 12.93 -15.87
C ARG A 29 3.29 12.52 -15.82
N TYR A 30 2.99 11.32 -15.32
CA TYR A 30 1.64 10.78 -15.30
C TYR A 30 1.18 10.45 -13.87
N LEU A 31 -0.10 10.68 -13.60
CA LEU A 31 -0.70 10.44 -12.28
C LEU A 31 -0.57 8.97 -11.84
N HIS A 32 -0.65 8.03 -12.79
CA HIS A 32 -0.49 6.61 -12.48
C HIS A 32 0.93 6.28 -11.99
N GLN A 33 1.97 7.01 -12.43
CA GLN A 33 3.34 6.82 -11.95
C GLN A 33 3.47 7.29 -10.50
N VAL A 34 2.85 8.42 -10.18
CA VAL A 34 2.86 8.99 -8.82
C VAL A 34 2.05 8.12 -7.86
N LEU A 35 0.86 7.66 -8.26
CA LEU A 35 0.06 6.73 -7.46
C LEU A 35 0.80 5.40 -7.29
N GLY A 36 1.39 4.88 -8.37
CA GLY A 36 2.21 3.67 -8.35
C GLY A 36 3.38 3.78 -7.37
N LEU A 37 4.06 4.93 -7.31
CA LEU A 37 5.14 5.18 -6.37
C LEU A 37 4.71 4.98 -4.92
N VAL A 38 3.59 5.61 -4.52
CA VAL A 38 3.09 5.52 -3.14
C VAL A 38 2.65 4.10 -2.80
N LEU A 39 1.96 3.43 -3.73
CA LEU A 39 1.49 2.07 -3.50
C LEU A 39 2.67 1.10 -3.38
N VAL A 40 3.65 1.16 -4.28
CA VAL A 40 4.85 0.31 -4.22
C VAL A 40 5.61 0.57 -2.92
N TYR A 41 5.70 1.82 -2.46
CA TYR A 41 6.34 2.14 -1.19
C TYR A 41 5.68 1.44 0.01
N TYR A 42 4.34 1.38 0.06
CA TYR A 42 3.64 0.73 1.18
C TYR A 42 3.55 -0.80 1.06
N THR A 43 3.52 -1.33 -0.16
CA THR A 43 3.36 -2.78 -0.39
C THR A 43 4.69 -3.53 -0.48
N SER A 44 5.80 -2.83 -0.69
CA SER A 44 7.13 -3.44 -0.88
C SER A 44 8.08 -3.12 0.28
N SER A 45 9.05 -3.99 0.51
CA SER A 45 10.14 -3.79 1.47
C SER A 45 11.38 -3.14 0.84
N MET A 46 11.22 -2.52 -0.34
CA MET A 46 12.31 -2.06 -1.19
C MET A 46 13.07 -0.89 -0.58
N GLU A 47 14.37 -0.83 -0.87
CA GLU A 47 15.19 0.30 -0.50
C GLU A 47 14.91 1.52 -1.38
N GLN A 48 15.17 2.70 -0.83
CA GLN A 48 14.97 3.97 -1.55
C GLN A 48 15.77 4.02 -2.87
N ALA A 49 16.97 3.42 -2.90
CA ALA A 49 17.77 3.33 -4.12
C ALA A 49 17.05 2.56 -5.23
N THR A 50 16.40 1.45 -4.91
CA THR A 50 15.63 0.65 -5.86
C THR A 50 14.40 1.40 -6.37
N LEU A 51 13.70 2.13 -5.49
CA LEU A 51 12.60 3.00 -5.89
C LEU A 51 13.07 4.11 -6.86
N CYS A 52 14.24 4.70 -6.60
CA CYS A 52 14.82 5.71 -7.50
C CYS A 52 15.13 5.14 -8.89
N LEU A 53 15.62 3.90 -8.96
CA LEU A 53 15.89 3.21 -10.23
C LEU A 53 14.59 2.93 -11.00
N ILE A 54 13.59 2.35 -10.35
CA ILE A 54 12.30 1.99 -10.98
C ILE A 54 11.59 3.24 -11.53
N PHE A 55 11.56 4.31 -10.74
CA PHE A 55 10.85 5.54 -11.11
C PHE A 55 11.72 6.56 -11.86
N GLY A 56 13.00 6.25 -12.08
CA GLY A 56 13.95 7.06 -12.87
C GLY A 56 14.13 8.49 -12.34
N ALA A 57 14.07 8.65 -11.02
CA ALA A 57 14.08 9.95 -10.33
C ALA A 57 15.12 9.98 -9.19
N PRO A 58 15.85 11.09 -8.99
CA PRO A 58 16.76 11.23 -7.87
C PRO A 58 16.03 11.17 -6.51
N PRO A 59 16.71 10.77 -5.41
CA PRO A 59 16.12 10.61 -4.08
C PRO A 59 15.32 11.84 -3.63
N SER A 60 15.88 13.04 -3.80
CA SER A 60 15.21 14.29 -3.40
C SER A 60 13.93 14.56 -4.18
N THR A 61 13.87 14.17 -5.46
CA THR A 61 12.67 14.31 -6.30
C THR A 61 11.62 13.30 -5.89
N LEU A 62 12.03 12.05 -5.64
CA LEU A 62 11.16 10.97 -5.23
C LEU A 62 10.55 11.25 -3.86
N CYS A 63 11.32 11.71 -2.87
CA CYS A 63 10.80 12.09 -1.54
C CYS A 63 9.75 13.21 -1.62
N ARG A 64 10.01 14.26 -2.42
CA ARG A 64 9.05 15.36 -2.59
C ARG A 64 7.76 14.89 -3.27
N ALA A 65 7.89 14.05 -4.30
CA ALA A 65 6.74 13.49 -5.01
C ALA A 65 5.94 12.57 -4.07
N PHE A 66 6.62 11.72 -3.32
CA PHE A 66 6.04 10.80 -2.34
C PHE A 66 5.23 11.55 -1.27
N ARG A 67 5.82 12.53 -0.59
CA ARG A 67 5.12 13.30 0.46
C ARG A 67 3.82 13.94 -0.04
N ARG A 68 3.88 14.61 -1.20
CA ARG A 68 2.70 15.22 -1.84
C ARG A 68 1.66 14.17 -2.23
N ALA A 69 2.12 12.99 -2.66
CA ALA A 69 1.26 11.92 -3.12
C ALA A 69 0.61 11.18 -1.95
N GLU A 70 1.30 11.05 -0.82
CA GLU A 70 0.75 10.54 0.44
C GLU A 70 -0.40 11.44 0.95
N GLU A 71 -0.20 12.76 0.96
CA GLU A 71 -1.25 13.72 1.30
C GLU A 71 -2.47 13.61 0.36
N ALA A 72 -2.25 13.51 -0.95
CA ALA A 72 -3.31 13.34 -1.93
C ALA A 72 -4.01 11.98 -1.81
N LEU A 73 -3.26 10.91 -1.53
CA LEU A 73 -3.80 9.57 -1.31
C LEU A 73 -4.70 9.57 -0.08
N ASN A 74 -4.26 10.15 1.04
CA ASN A 74 -5.06 10.25 2.25
C ASN A 74 -6.43 10.92 1.99
N LYS A 75 -6.44 12.04 1.25
CA LYS A 75 -7.68 12.72 0.83
C LYS A 75 -8.52 11.85 -0.12
N SER A 76 -7.89 11.11 -1.01
CA SER A 76 -8.57 10.22 -1.98
C SER A 76 -9.29 9.06 -1.31
N LEU A 77 -8.71 8.55 -0.21
CA LEU A 77 -9.26 7.46 0.58
C LEU A 77 -10.40 7.92 1.51
N HIS A 78 -10.51 9.22 1.79
CA HIS A 78 -11.66 9.78 2.49
C HIS A 78 -12.95 9.45 1.74
N ASP A 79 -13.91 8.85 2.45
CA ASP A 79 -15.18 8.31 1.94
C ASP A 79 -15.06 7.31 0.78
N PHE A 80 -13.88 6.72 0.58
CA PHE A 80 -13.72 5.68 -0.43
C PHE A 80 -14.17 4.33 0.12
N SER A 81 -15.43 3.98 -0.13
CA SER A 81 -16.05 2.74 0.38
C SER A 81 -15.18 1.47 0.22
N PRO A 82 -14.48 1.23 -0.91
CA PRO A 82 -13.61 0.06 -1.06
C PRO A 82 -12.38 0.04 -0.14
N SER A 83 -11.93 1.17 0.41
CA SER A 83 -10.83 1.23 1.37
C SER A 83 -11.30 1.33 2.82
N ARG A 84 -12.61 1.20 3.08
CA ARG A 84 -13.16 1.25 4.43
C ARG A 84 -12.64 0.06 5.24
N ILE A 85 -11.99 0.35 6.35
CA ILE A 85 -11.67 -0.63 7.38
C ILE A 85 -12.84 -0.66 8.36
N SER A 86 -13.56 -1.78 8.40
CA SER A 86 -14.68 -1.97 9.30
C SER A 86 -14.84 -3.44 9.64
N TRP A 87 -15.34 -3.73 10.83
CA TRP A 87 -15.70 -5.09 11.19
C TRP A 87 -16.84 -5.61 10.29
N PRO A 88 -16.73 -6.83 9.75
CA PRO A 88 -17.85 -7.45 9.06
C PRO A 88 -19.02 -7.69 10.03
N SER A 89 -20.25 -7.66 9.52
CA SER A 89 -21.43 -7.99 10.33
C SER A 89 -21.37 -9.44 10.82
N PRO A 90 -22.11 -9.82 11.90
CA PRO A 90 -22.13 -11.20 12.39
C PRO A 90 -22.52 -12.23 11.32
N THR A 91 -23.44 -11.87 10.42
CA THR A 91 -23.83 -12.70 9.28
C THR A 91 -22.67 -12.91 8.31
N HIS A 92 -21.93 -11.85 7.99
CA HIS A 92 -20.80 -11.89 7.08
C HIS A 92 -19.59 -12.61 7.71
N GLN A 93 -19.36 -12.45 9.03
CA GLN A 93 -18.39 -13.23 9.80
C GLN A 93 -18.66 -14.73 9.70
N THR A 94 -19.92 -15.15 9.87
CA THR A 94 -20.32 -16.56 9.75
C THR A 94 -20.05 -17.11 8.35
N GLN A 95 -20.31 -16.32 7.32
CA GLN A 95 -20.03 -16.70 5.93
C GLN A 95 -18.52 -16.85 5.68
N LEU A 96 -17.71 -15.89 6.13
CA LEU A 96 -16.25 -15.95 6.03
C LEU A 96 -15.69 -17.16 6.79
N ALA A 97 -16.18 -17.44 8.00
CA ALA A 97 -15.76 -18.59 8.79
C ALA A 97 -16.08 -19.93 8.08
N ARG A 98 -17.22 -20.03 7.39
CA ARG A 98 -17.55 -21.22 6.58
C ARG A 98 -16.57 -21.40 5.41
N LEU A 99 -16.22 -20.31 4.72
CA LEU A 99 -15.24 -20.35 3.62
C LEU A 99 -13.86 -20.79 4.13
N VAL A 100 -13.39 -20.23 5.25
CA VAL A 100 -12.13 -20.65 5.88
C VAL A 100 -12.19 -22.12 6.27
N LYS A 101 -13.27 -22.57 6.93
CA LYS A 101 -13.43 -23.98 7.33
C LYS A 101 -13.46 -24.93 6.14
N SER A 102 -14.03 -24.53 5.00
CA SER A 102 -14.02 -25.36 3.78
C SER A 102 -12.62 -25.53 3.18
N ARG A 103 -11.75 -24.53 3.38
CA ARG A 103 -10.37 -24.54 2.88
C ARG A 103 -9.41 -25.20 3.87
N GLU A 104 -9.56 -24.89 5.16
CA GLU A 104 -8.68 -25.28 6.26
C GLU A 104 -9.51 -25.81 7.46
N PRO A 105 -9.97 -27.07 7.44
CA PRO A 105 -10.89 -27.62 8.44
C PRO A 105 -10.35 -27.69 9.87
N LEU A 106 -9.02 -27.65 10.02
CA LEU A 106 -8.31 -27.71 11.31
C LEU A 106 -8.27 -26.34 12.01
N LEU A 107 -8.44 -25.24 11.27
CA LEU A 107 -8.49 -23.89 11.85
C LEU A 107 -9.86 -23.67 12.51
N LYS A 108 -9.91 -23.91 13.82
CA LYS A 108 -11.09 -23.69 14.67
C LYS A 108 -10.80 -22.58 15.68
N HIS A 109 -11.83 -21.80 16.02
CA HIS A 109 -11.76 -20.74 17.03
C HIS A 109 -10.69 -19.67 16.76
N THR A 110 -10.38 -19.41 15.49
CA THR A 110 -9.40 -18.40 15.08
C THR A 110 -10.08 -17.15 14.53
N PHE A 111 -9.43 -16.01 14.70
CA PHE A 111 -9.71 -14.78 13.97
C PHE A 111 -8.49 -14.46 13.10
N GLY A 112 -8.73 -13.99 11.88
CA GLY A 112 -7.67 -13.63 10.94
C GLY A 112 -7.93 -12.24 10.37
N PHE A 113 -6.86 -11.48 10.19
CA PHE A 113 -6.87 -10.23 9.45
C PHE A 113 -5.75 -10.29 8.40
N ILE A 114 -5.93 -9.56 7.30
CA ILE A 114 -4.91 -9.42 6.27
C ILE A 114 -4.35 -8.01 6.46
N ASP A 115 -3.13 -7.92 7.01
CA ASP A 115 -2.38 -6.68 6.91
C ASP A 115 -1.69 -6.66 5.54
N GLY A 116 -2.10 -5.75 4.67
CA GLY A 116 -1.54 -5.59 3.33
C GLY A 116 -0.17 -4.90 3.33
N LYS A 117 0.44 -4.68 4.51
CA LYS A 117 1.69 -3.96 4.68
C LYS A 117 2.84 -4.92 4.97
N ASN A 118 3.81 -4.97 4.05
CA ASN A 118 5.08 -5.64 4.29
C ASN A 118 5.99 -4.73 5.14
N LEU A 119 5.63 -4.55 6.41
CA LEU A 119 6.49 -3.87 7.37
C LEU A 119 7.77 -4.68 7.55
N ARG A 120 8.93 -4.01 7.50
CA ARG A 120 10.19 -4.63 7.94
C ARG A 120 10.04 -4.90 9.45
N VAL A 121 9.76 -6.14 9.80
CA VAL A 121 9.75 -6.59 11.20
C VAL A 121 11.21 -6.73 11.62
N GLN A 122 11.52 -6.29 12.84
CA GLN A 122 12.85 -6.51 13.41
C GLN A 122 13.11 -8.00 13.48
N GLN A 123 14.19 -8.47 12.86
CA GLN A 123 14.60 -9.86 12.96
C GLN A 123 14.97 -10.13 14.43
N PRO A 124 14.45 -11.19 15.06
CA PRO A 124 14.86 -11.56 16.41
C PRO A 124 16.36 -11.81 16.43
N SER A 125 17.02 -11.38 17.49
CA SER A 125 18.46 -11.64 17.69
C SER A 125 18.79 -13.13 17.72
N ASN A 126 17.80 -13.98 18.02
CA ASN A 126 17.93 -15.42 18.07
C ASN A 126 16.63 -16.08 17.56
N ALA A 127 16.64 -16.53 16.30
CA ALA A 127 15.49 -17.16 15.65
C ALA A 127 15.08 -18.48 16.32
N ASP A 128 16.03 -19.23 16.88
CA ASP A 128 15.78 -20.53 17.50
C ASP A 128 14.99 -20.38 18.82
N LEU A 129 15.31 -19.37 19.63
CA LEU A 129 14.55 -19.05 20.83
C LEU A 129 13.12 -18.61 20.50
N GLN A 130 12.94 -17.84 19.44
CA GLN A 130 11.59 -17.45 19.01
C GLN A 130 10.79 -18.67 18.54
N ASN A 131 11.38 -19.54 17.72
CA ASN A 131 10.72 -20.75 17.23
C ASN A 131 10.32 -21.71 18.37
N ALA A 132 11.11 -21.78 19.44
CA ALA A 132 10.82 -22.60 20.62
C ALA A 132 9.63 -22.08 21.46
N MET A 133 9.29 -20.79 21.39
CA MET A 133 8.18 -20.20 22.16
C MET A 133 6.81 -20.31 21.48
N TYR A 134 6.77 -20.71 20.20
CA TYR A 134 5.55 -20.82 19.40
C TYR A 134 5.21 -22.25 18.96
N ASN A 135 5.93 -23.26 19.47
CA ASN A 135 5.63 -24.68 19.27
C ASN A 135 4.84 -25.27 20.44
#